data_AF-A0A2D9CA06-F1
#
_entry.id   AF-A0A2D9CA06-F1
#
_cell.length_a   1.000
_cell.length_b   1.000
_cell.length_c   1.000
_cell.angle_alpha   90.00
_cell.angle_beta   90.00
_cell.angle_gamma   90.00
#
_symmetry.space_group_name_H-M   'P 1'
#
loop_
_entity.id
_entity.type
_entity.pdbx_description
1 polymer ?
#
loop_
_entity_poly.entity_id
_entity_poly.type
_entity_poly.pdbx_seq_one_letter_code
_entity_poly.pdbx_strand_id
1 'polypeptide(L)'
;MIWMIASWLLLILSLMLIGVGLFWDRPGWRGRPKRWCSKCRYDLSDADDVPVTCSECGKVHERERSLHRVRRHKRGIAAGLLLLVCAPVPVLYPDYQKGEVFRRAPNWLLVELLPYFPTLQDDGNLLIKGNNPGVEMLMRLAGGWGPMTHEETRSLLSRIASGGLRTRPGSVLWQERVVTWMRGQWRRFENGGRYQYLDGTPADEALNAIFERFHSIYPEPNPSTRDRWVAGMPVVISSGIREAHWRAKLDRRLLTHVEWEVEGTEIRGESKYGVSTIRINGGLELGQSYTIRIKYSIFPSDRQLATGAMLGNPGAVFSYTRRWTMVSGLDEIFEGVDSALIRQVLIEEVVPAMPYKQAYREILNNPRLEQREFQDLAMGMQVILSDDQGVIRQFSQSWMKGDGRLTEMQGGIYNPLHDVREQEEAELRIYHAIENDTLRVRLIGDFQQSLWFFDADRAWDGEIDMLYSDAVKQHDAMLAEQQEDDQDTKGEDQP
;
A
#
# COMPACT_ATOMS: atom_id res chain seq x y z
N MET A 1 1.94 -1.61 -37.53
CA MET A 1 1.84 -2.57 -38.65
C MET A 1 3.09 -3.43 -38.80
N ILE A 2 4.30 -2.86 -38.95
CA ILE A 2 5.56 -3.61 -39.15
C ILE A 2 5.83 -4.66 -38.06
N TRP A 3 5.67 -4.29 -36.78
CA TRP A 3 5.85 -5.20 -35.64
C TRP A 3 4.93 -6.43 -35.67
N MET A 4 3.70 -6.26 -36.14
CA MET A 4 2.73 -7.33 -36.30
C MET A 4 3.15 -8.28 -37.42
N ILE A 5 3.61 -7.75 -38.56
CA ILE A 5 4.13 -8.56 -39.67
C ILE A 5 5.35 -9.37 -39.22
N ALA A 6 6.28 -8.74 -38.49
CA ALA A 6 7.46 -9.44 -37.95
C ALA A 6 7.06 -10.60 -37.02
N SER A 7 6.07 -10.39 -36.13
CA SER A 7 5.55 -11.46 -35.26
C SER A 7 4.92 -12.61 -36.06
N TRP A 8 4.11 -12.32 -37.07
CA TRP A 8 3.51 -13.34 -37.94
C TRP A 8 4.56 -14.14 -38.71
N LEU A 9 5.61 -13.48 -39.23
CA LEU A 9 6.71 -14.15 -39.92
C LEU A 9 7.46 -15.09 -38.98
N LEU A 10 7.76 -14.66 -37.75
CA LEU A 10 8.39 -15.51 -36.73
C LEU A 10 7.50 -16.70 -36.35
N LEU A 11 6.19 -16.49 -36.21
CA LEU A 11 5.23 -17.55 -35.91
C LEU A 11 5.16 -18.58 -37.05
N ILE A 12 5.05 -18.14 -38.30
CA ILE A 12 5.01 -19.01 -39.47
C ILE A 12 6.32 -19.80 -39.59
N LEU A 13 7.47 -19.13 -39.43
CA LEU A 13 8.78 -19.77 -39.47
C LEU A 13 8.94 -20.80 -38.34
N SER A 14 8.47 -20.47 -37.13
CA SER A 14 8.42 -21.38 -35.99
C SER A 14 7.61 -22.65 -36.30
N LEU A 15 6.37 -22.48 -36.76
CA LEU A 15 5.48 -23.58 -37.12
C LEU A 15 6.05 -24.42 -38.27
N MET A 16 6.70 -23.78 -39.25
CA MET A 16 7.40 -24.46 -40.34
C MET A 16 8.55 -25.31 -39.82
N LEU A 17 9.42 -24.79 -38.94
CA LEU A 17 10.53 -25.55 -38.36
C LEU A 17 10.05 -26.71 -37.48
N ILE A 18 8.97 -26.52 -36.70
CA ILE A 18 8.35 -27.58 -35.91
C ILE A 18 7.77 -28.66 -36.84
N GLY A 19 7.02 -28.25 -37.86
CA GLY A 19 6.41 -29.15 -38.84
C GLY A 19 7.45 -29.94 -39.65
N VAL A 20 8.48 -29.27 -40.17
CA VAL A 20 9.62 -29.92 -40.84
C VAL A 20 10.35 -30.84 -39.86
N GLY A 21 10.60 -30.39 -38.64
CA GLY A 21 11.30 -31.19 -37.63
C GLY A 21 10.55 -32.46 -37.19
N LEU A 22 9.22 -32.43 -37.24
CA LEU A 22 8.35 -33.56 -36.88
C LEU A 22 8.02 -34.48 -38.06
N PHE A 23 7.81 -33.94 -39.27
CA PHE A 23 7.17 -34.66 -40.37
C PHE A 23 8.00 -34.77 -41.64
N TRP A 24 9.08 -34.00 -41.81
CA TRP A 24 9.87 -34.01 -43.06
C TRP A 24 10.45 -35.38 -43.39
N ASP A 25 10.74 -36.16 -42.35
CA ASP A 25 11.37 -37.46 -42.40
C ASP A 25 10.34 -38.57 -42.08
N ARG A 26 9.10 -38.44 -42.58
CA ARG A 26 8.08 -39.49 -42.45
C ARG A 26 8.32 -40.58 -43.53
N PRO A 27 8.38 -41.88 -43.16
CA PRO A 27 8.52 -42.96 -44.15
C PRO A 27 7.32 -42.97 -45.11
N GLY A 28 7.58 -43.22 -46.40
CA GLY A 28 6.56 -43.24 -47.47
C GLY A 28 6.09 -41.86 -47.97
N TRP A 29 6.61 -40.76 -47.44
CA TRP A 29 6.25 -39.40 -47.90
C TRP A 29 7.28 -38.88 -48.92
N ARG A 30 6.82 -38.34 -50.07
CA ARG A 30 7.66 -37.77 -51.15
C ARG A 30 8.74 -38.71 -51.70
N GLY A 31 8.37 -39.94 -52.05
CA GLY A 31 9.29 -40.90 -52.67
C GLY A 31 10.35 -41.47 -51.72
N ARG A 32 10.22 -41.22 -50.40
CA ARG A 32 11.08 -41.84 -49.39
C ARG A 32 10.69 -43.29 -49.13
N PRO A 33 11.65 -44.15 -48.73
CA PRO A 33 11.41 -45.54 -48.38
C PRO A 33 10.25 -45.73 -47.41
N LYS A 34 9.44 -46.77 -47.61
CA LYS A 34 8.37 -47.14 -46.66
C LYS A 34 8.96 -47.78 -45.40
N ARG A 35 10.03 -48.56 -45.55
CA ARG A 35 10.78 -49.22 -44.47
C ARG A 35 12.23 -48.74 -44.50
N TRP A 36 12.78 -48.42 -43.35
CA TRP A 36 14.17 -47.92 -43.22
C TRP A 36 14.77 -48.28 -41.87
N CYS A 37 16.10 -48.40 -41.84
CA CYS A 37 16.81 -48.63 -40.59
C CYS A 37 16.70 -47.42 -39.64
N SER A 38 16.27 -47.66 -38.40
CA SER A 38 16.10 -46.59 -37.39
C SER A 38 17.40 -45.89 -36.98
N LYS A 39 18.56 -46.52 -37.25
CA LYS A 39 19.91 -46.04 -36.88
C LYS A 39 20.56 -45.29 -38.06
N CYS A 40 20.88 -45.99 -39.15
CA CYS A 40 21.60 -45.39 -40.30
C CYS A 40 20.69 -44.86 -41.42
N ARG A 41 19.38 -45.17 -41.40
CA ARG A 41 18.39 -44.75 -42.42
C ARG A 41 18.56 -45.39 -43.80
N TYR A 42 19.30 -46.49 -43.89
CA TYR A 42 19.33 -47.33 -45.09
C TYR A 42 17.93 -47.84 -45.44
N ASP A 43 17.65 -47.94 -46.74
CA ASP A 43 16.37 -48.45 -47.26
C ASP A 43 16.26 -49.95 -46.99
N LEU A 44 15.16 -50.36 -46.34
CA LEU A 44 14.85 -51.77 -46.06
C LEU A 44 13.50 -52.14 -46.66
N SER A 45 13.08 -51.45 -47.74
CA SER A 45 11.80 -51.69 -48.40
C SER A 45 11.73 -53.07 -49.06
N ASP A 46 12.88 -53.65 -49.44
CA ASP A 46 13.00 -54.98 -50.06
C ASP A 46 13.14 -56.12 -49.03
N ALA A 47 13.11 -55.82 -47.72
CA ALA A 47 13.13 -56.86 -46.70
C ALA A 47 11.72 -57.41 -46.49
N ASP A 48 11.53 -58.71 -46.73
CA ASP A 48 10.22 -59.37 -46.70
C ASP A 48 9.60 -59.34 -45.29
N ASP A 49 10.30 -59.85 -44.28
CA ASP A 49 9.80 -59.98 -42.90
C ASP A 49 10.81 -59.61 -41.81
N VAL A 50 10.30 -59.31 -40.61
CA VAL A 50 11.09 -59.13 -39.38
C VAL A 50 11.27 -60.48 -38.67
N PRO A 51 12.46 -60.78 -38.11
CA PRO A 51 13.58 -59.86 -37.85
C PRO A 51 14.46 -59.59 -39.08
N VAL A 52 14.80 -58.31 -39.30
CA VAL A 52 15.72 -57.90 -40.37
C VAL A 52 16.97 -57.24 -39.79
N THR A 53 18.14 -57.62 -40.31
CA THR A 53 19.42 -57.01 -39.93
C THR A 53 19.84 -56.01 -41.01
N CYS A 54 20.11 -54.77 -40.60
CA CYS A 54 20.56 -53.75 -41.54
C CYS A 54 22.00 -54.04 -42.01
N SER A 55 22.19 -54.20 -43.33
CA SER A 55 23.49 -54.46 -43.97
C SER A 55 24.54 -53.39 -43.71
N GLU A 56 24.14 -52.13 -43.59
CA GLU A 56 25.07 -51.00 -43.37
C GLU A 56 25.56 -50.85 -41.93
N CYS A 57 24.67 -51.01 -40.94
CA CYS A 57 24.99 -50.64 -39.54
C CYS A 57 24.88 -51.78 -38.54
N GLY A 58 24.55 -52.99 -39.00
CA GLY A 58 24.42 -54.20 -38.19
C GLY A 58 23.26 -54.20 -37.19
N LYS A 59 22.39 -53.18 -37.21
CA LYS A 59 21.27 -53.12 -36.26
C LYS A 59 20.19 -54.13 -36.66
N VAL A 60 19.87 -55.04 -35.73
CA VAL A 60 18.73 -55.96 -35.84
C VAL A 60 17.44 -55.25 -35.46
N HIS A 61 16.41 -55.44 -36.27
CA HIS A 61 15.08 -54.91 -36.08
C HIS A 61 14.11 -56.07 -35.85
N GLU A 62 13.58 -56.22 -34.64
CA GLU A 62 12.69 -57.35 -34.29
C GLU A 62 11.21 -57.08 -34.54
N ARG A 63 10.83 -55.80 -34.69
CA ARG A 63 9.42 -55.38 -34.79
C ARG A 63 9.22 -54.46 -35.97
N GLU A 64 8.13 -54.63 -36.71
CA GLU A 64 7.80 -53.81 -37.89
C GLU A 64 7.68 -52.31 -37.54
N ARG A 65 7.13 -51.98 -36.35
CA ARG A 65 7.06 -50.59 -35.86
C ARG A 65 8.43 -49.89 -35.81
N SER A 66 9.52 -50.62 -35.64
CA SER A 66 10.87 -50.05 -35.61
C SER A 66 11.38 -49.61 -36.99
N LEU A 67 10.83 -50.20 -38.06
CA LEU A 67 11.10 -49.87 -39.47
C LEU A 67 10.29 -48.67 -39.97
N HIS A 68 9.34 -48.16 -39.17
CA HIS A 68 8.55 -46.96 -39.51
C HIS A 68 8.85 -45.78 -38.60
N ARG A 69 9.93 -45.85 -37.80
CA ARG A 69 10.24 -44.81 -36.81
C ARG A 69 10.71 -43.51 -37.48
N VAL A 70 9.89 -42.46 -37.36
CA VAL A 70 10.18 -41.11 -37.87
C VAL A 70 11.44 -40.52 -37.22
N ARG A 71 12.33 -39.91 -38.03
CA ARG A 71 13.45 -39.12 -37.50
C ARG A 71 12.91 -37.77 -37.03
N ARG A 72 12.93 -37.53 -35.72
CA ARG A 72 12.60 -36.21 -35.17
C ARG A 72 13.87 -35.38 -35.15
N HIS A 73 13.92 -34.28 -35.89
CA HIS A 73 15.04 -33.34 -35.86
C HIS A 73 14.93 -32.48 -34.61
N LYS A 74 15.39 -33.00 -33.46
CA LYS A 74 15.27 -32.34 -32.15
C LYS A 74 15.78 -30.89 -32.16
N ARG A 75 16.86 -30.61 -32.90
CA ARG A 75 17.41 -29.25 -33.06
C ARG A 75 16.44 -28.32 -33.79
N GLY A 76 15.83 -28.78 -34.89
CA GLY A 76 14.81 -28.01 -35.62
C GLY A 76 13.56 -27.76 -34.79
N ILE A 77 13.11 -28.77 -34.04
CA ILE A 77 11.99 -28.63 -33.11
C ILE A 77 12.33 -27.62 -32.00
N ALA A 78 13.52 -27.72 -31.39
CA ALA A 78 13.96 -26.79 -30.35
C ALA A 78 14.08 -25.35 -30.88
N ALA A 79 14.66 -25.15 -32.06
CA ALA A 79 14.73 -23.84 -32.72
C ALA A 79 13.33 -23.28 -33.03
N GLY A 80 12.43 -24.12 -33.53
CA GLY A 80 11.04 -23.74 -33.78
C GLY A 80 10.30 -23.36 -32.49
N LEU A 81 10.46 -24.11 -31.41
CA LEU A 81 9.89 -23.77 -30.10
C LEU A 81 10.47 -22.47 -29.53
N LEU A 82 11.77 -22.25 -29.66
CA LEU A 82 12.41 -21.00 -29.24
C LEU A 82 11.81 -19.80 -30.01
N LEU A 83 11.69 -19.91 -31.33
CA LEU A 83 11.04 -18.88 -32.15
C LEU A 83 9.57 -18.68 -31.79
N LEU A 84 8.86 -19.73 -31.37
CA LEU A 84 7.47 -19.62 -30.92
C LEU A 84 7.36 -18.72 -29.70
N VAL A 85 8.26 -18.90 -28.72
CA VAL A 85 8.32 -18.08 -27.50
C VAL A 85 8.76 -16.64 -27.81
N CYS A 86 9.63 -16.45 -28.81
CA CYS A 86 10.09 -15.13 -29.23
C CYS A 86 9.11 -14.41 -30.18
N ALA A 87 8.19 -15.12 -30.84
CA ALA A 87 7.24 -14.55 -31.81
C ALA A 87 6.38 -13.38 -31.28
N PRO A 88 5.93 -13.32 -30.01
CA PRO A 88 5.21 -12.15 -29.50
C PRO A 88 6.10 -10.94 -29.18
N VAL A 89 7.43 -11.11 -29.04
CA VAL A 89 8.34 -10.03 -28.60
C VAL A 89 8.27 -8.78 -29.49
N PRO A 90 8.26 -8.87 -30.84
CA PRO A 90 8.13 -7.69 -31.69
C PRO A 90 6.84 -6.89 -31.45
N VAL A 91 5.73 -7.57 -31.16
CA VAL A 91 4.42 -6.94 -30.89
C VAL A 91 4.37 -6.30 -29.51
N LEU A 92 5.10 -6.86 -28.54
CA LEU A 92 5.21 -6.33 -27.18
C LEU A 92 6.25 -5.20 -27.05
N TYR A 93 7.19 -5.08 -27.98
CA TYR A 93 8.27 -4.10 -27.93
C TYR A 93 7.79 -2.62 -27.88
N PRO A 94 6.80 -2.18 -28.69
CA PRO A 94 6.26 -0.83 -28.58
C PRO A 94 5.58 -0.57 -27.23
N ASP A 95 4.89 -1.58 -26.70
CA ASP A 95 4.21 -1.48 -25.40
C ASP A 95 5.27 -1.41 -24.28
N TYR A 96 6.37 -2.15 -24.41
CA TYR A 96 7.54 -2.04 -23.52
C TYR A 96 8.14 -0.64 -23.47
N GLN A 97 8.33 0.01 -24.62
CA GLN A 97 8.81 1.40 -24.66
C GLN A 97 7.87 2.39 -23.98
N LYS A 98 6.56 2.07 -23.92
CA LYS A 98 5.54 2.90 -23.27
C LYS A 98 5.28 2.55 -21.81
N GLY A 99 5.86 1.46 -21.30
CA GLY A 99 5.50 0.94 -19.97
C GLY A 99 4.15 0.21 -19.93
N GLU A 100 3.63 -0.25 -21.07
CA GLU A 100 2.31 -0.86 -21.20
C GLU A 100 2.37 -2.37 -21.52
N VAL A 101 3.46 -3.08 -21.21
CA VAL A 101 3.63 -4.51 -21.60
C VAL A 101 2.46 -5.38 -21.18
N PHE A 102 1.94 -5.12 -19.98
CA PHE A 102 0.86 -5.91 -19.38
C PHE A 102 -0.52 -5.55 -19.92
N ARG A 103 -0.66 -4.48 -20.70
CA ARG A 103 -1.94 -4.01 -21.22
C ARG A 103 -2.67 -5.05 -22.07
N ARG A 104 -1.93 -5.88 -22.81
CA ARG A 104 -2.48 -6.98 -23.63
C ARG A 104 -2.51 -8.32 -22.91
N ALA A 105 -1.99 -8.40 -21.69
CA ALA A 105 -1.99 -9.64 -20.94
C ALA A 105 -3.42 -10.00 -20.52
N PRO A 106 -3.85 -11.26 -20.66
CA PRO A 106 -5.15 -11.69 -20.15
C PRO A 106 -5.17 -11.65 -18.61
N ASN A 107 -6.34 -11.44 -18.01
CA ASN A 107 -6.50 -11.32 -16.55
C ASN A 107 -5.88 -12.49 -15.78
N TRP A 108 -6.00 -13.72 -16.28
CA TRP A 108 -5.42 -14.90 -15.63
C TRP A 108 -3.89 -14.83 -15.52
N LEU A 109 -3.22 -14.25 -16.51
CA LEU A 109 -1.77 -14.11 -16.52
C LEU A 109 -1.34 -13.02 -15.52
N LEU A 110 -2.10 -11.92 -15.43
CA LEU A 110 -1.83 -10.86 -14.47
C LEU A 110 -1.91 -11.37 -13.02
N VAL A 111 -2.96 -12.15 -12.72
CA VAL A 111 -3.11 -12.79 -11.39
C VAL A 111 -1.96 -13.75 -11.12
N GLU A 112 -1.53 -14.51 -12.12
CA GLU A 112 -0.43 -15.47 -11.94
C GLU A 112 0.92 -14.80 -11.76
N LEU A 113 1.10 -13.62 -12.36
CA LEU A 113 2.33 -12.86 -12.24
C LEU A 113 2.38 -12.04 -10.94
N LEU A 114 1.23 -11.66 -10.37
CA LEU A 114 1.15 -10.83 -9.16
C LEU A 114 2.12 -11.23 -8.02
N PRO A 115 2.31 -12.53 -7.69
CA PRO A 115 3.22 -12.95 -6.61
C PRO A 115 4.70 -12.73 -6.91
N TYR A 116 5.08 -12.64 -8.19
CA TYR A 116 6.48 -12.54 -8.64
C TYR A 116 6.92 -11.09 -8.81
N PHE A 117 5.99 -10.15 -8.84
CA PHE A 117 6.30 -8.73 -8.93
C PHE A 117 6.11 -8.13 -7.55
N PRO A 118 7.15 -7.50 -6.97
CA PRO A 118 6.99 -6.81 -5.71
C PRO A 118 5.87 -5.77 -5.86
N THR A 119 4.92 -5.80 -4.92
CA THR A 119 3.98 -4.71 -4.72
C THR A 119 4.79 -3.45 -4.48
N LEU A 120 4.73 -2.50 -5.41
CA LEU A 120 5.34 -1.16 -5.27
C LEU A 120 4.61 -0.45 -4.13
N GLN A 121 5.00 -0.73 -2.90
CA GLN A 121 4.46 -0.14 -1.69
C GLN A 121 5.55 0.51 -0.84
N ASP A 122 6.67 0.90 -1.47
CA ASP A 122 7.69 1.73 -0.85
C ASP A 122 7.40 3.21 -1.17
N ASP A 123 7.12 3.94 -0.09
CA ASP A 123 7.45 5.36 0.10
C ASP A 123 6.52 6.44 -0.45
N GLY A 124 5.21 6.19 -0.55
CA GLY A 124 4.20 7.25 -0.75
C GLY A 124 4.19 7.90 -2.14
N ASN A 125 5.23 7.70 -2.93
CA ASN A 125 5.25 7.94 -4.36
C ASN A 125 4.92 6.62 -5.05
N LEU A 126 3.65 6.43 -5.42
CA LEU A 126 3.31 5.47 -6.47
C LEU A 126 4.10 5.87 -7.72
N LEU A 127 5.30 5.31 -7.88
CA LEU A 127 5.98 5.30 -9.17
C LEU A 127 5.14 4.38 -10.05
N ILE A 128 4.12 4.98 -10.68
CA ILE A 128 3.37 4.46 -11.82
C ILE A 128 4.33 4.40 -13.02
N LYS A 129 5.49 3.77 -12.86
CA LYS A 129 6.31 3.38 -14.00
C LYS A 129 5.73 2.06 -14.47
N GLY A 130 4.91 2.19 -15.51
CA GLY A 130 4.22 1.09 -16.16
C GLY A 130 5.18 -0.05 -16.50
N ASN A 131 4.64 -1.27 -16.49
CA ASN A 131 5.31 -2.59 -16.44
C ASN A 131 5.27 -3.28 -15.07
N ASN A 132 4.16 -3.10 -14.32
CA ASN A 132 3.85 -3.96 -13.18
C ASN A 132 2.44 -4.57 -13.35
N PRO A 133 2.25 -5.89 -13.19
CA PRO A 133 0.94 -6.52 -13.37
C PRO A 133 -0.11 -6.01 -12.38
N GLY A 134 0.30 -5.65 -11.15
CA GLY A 134 -0.57 -5.05 -10.15
C GLY A 134 -1.02 -3.63 -10.52
N VAL A 135 -0.17 -2.86 -11.19
CA VAL A 135 -0.54 -1.52 -11.72
C VAL A 135 -1.51 -1.67 -12.88
N GLU A 136 -1.27 -2.62 -13.79
CA GLU A 136 -2.20 -2.87 -14.90
C GLU A 136 -3.56 -3.37 -14.41
N MET A 137 -3.60 -4.31 -13.46
CA MET A 137 -4.86 -4.74 -12.83
C MET A 137 -5.57 -3.58 -12.15
N LEU A 138 -4.83 -2.71 -11.45
CA LEU A 138 -5.38 -1.49 -10.87
C LEU A 138 -5.98 -0.59 -11.95
N MET A 139 -5.28 -0.36 -13.06
CA MET A 139 -5.77 0.49 -14.15
C MET A 139 -7.04 -0.07 -14.79
N ARG A 140 -7.15 -1.40 -14.95
CA ARG A 140 -8.38 -2.06 -15.43
C ARG A 140 -9.54 -1.86 -14.45
N LEU A 141 -9.30 -2.09 -13.17
CA LEU A 141 -10.30 -1.86 -12.12
C LEU A 141 -10.64 -0.38 -11.92
N ALA A 142 -9.72 0.54 -12.20
CA ALA A 142 -9.98 1.97 -12.09
C ALA A 142 -10.67 2.55 -13.33
N GLY A 143 -10.92 1.74 -14.37
CA GLY A 143 -11.46 2.22 -15.65
C GLY A 143 -10.48 3.03 -16.49
N GLY A 144 -9.17 3.03 -16.15
CA GLY A 144 -8.14 3.79 -16.86
C GLY A 144 -7.97 3.37 -18.33
N TRP A 145 -8.40 2.15 -18.69
CA TRP A 145 -8.42 1.63 -20.05
C TRP A 145 -9.82 1.46 -20.65
N GLY A 146 -10.83 2.06 -19.99
CA GLY A 146 -12.24 1.83 -20.23
C GLY A 146 -12.88 1.03 -19.09
N PRO A 147 -14.20 1.19 -18.85
CA PRO A 147 -14.88 0.46 -17.79
C PRO A 147 -14.90 -1.03 -18.11
N MET A 148 -14.47 -1.85 -17.14
CA MET A 148 -14.68 -3.29 -17.22
C MET A 148 -16.16 -3.59 -17.13
N THR A 149 -16.62 -4.57 -17.92
CA THR A 149 -17.95 -5.13 -17.76
C THR A 149 -18.08 -5.83 -16.39
N HIS A 150 -19.31 -6.02 -15.92
CA HIS A 150 -19.57 -6.77 -14.68
C HIS A 150 -19.05 -8.20 -14.76
N GLU A 151 -19.13 -8.84 -15.94
CA GLU A 151 -18.59 -10.18 -16.17
C GLU A 151 -17.06 -10.22 -16.07
N GLU A 152 -16.36 -9.27 -16.71
CA GLU A 152 -14.90 -9.19 -16.62
C GLU A 152 -14.43 -8.91 -15.20
N THR A 153 -15.17 -8.05 -14.48
CA THR A 153 -14.90 -7.72 -13.07
C THR A 153 -15.04 -8.97 -12.19
N ARG A 154 -16.16 -9.70 -12.30
CA ARG A 154 -16.38 -10.97 -11.57
C ARG A 154 -15.33 -12.01 -11.93
N SER A 155 -15.00 -12.17 -13.22
CA SER A 155 -14.00 -13.12 -13.69
C SER A 155 -12.62 -12.84 -13.09
N LEU A 156 -12.21 -11.56 -13.08
CA LEU A 156 -10.95 -11.14 -12.47
C LEU A 156 -10.95 -11.40 -10.95
N LEU A 157 -11.96 -10.93 -10.22
CA LEU A 157 -12.04 -11.08 -8.76
C LEU A 157 -12.15 -12.55 -8.33
N SER A 158 -12.97 -13.34 -9.01
CA SER A 158 -13.10 -14.78 -8.78
C SER A 158 -11.76 -15.50 -8.99
N ARG A 159 -11.00 -15.11 -10.02
CA ARG A 159 -9.67 -15.67 -10.26
C ARG A 159 -8.72 -15.36 -9.12
N ILE A 160 -8.70 -14.12 -8.64
CA ILE A 160 -7.88 -13.70 -7.49
C ILE A 160 -8.25 -14.51 -6.23
N ALA A 161 -9.56 -14.67 -5.94
CA ALA A 161 -10.07 -15.45 -4.82
C ALA A 161 -9.71 -16.95 -4.93
N SER A 162 -9.72 -17.48 -6.15
CA SER A 162 -9.38 -18.88 -6.43
C SER A 162 -7.87 -19.18 -6.38
N GLY A 163 -7.03 -18.14 -6.37
CA GLY A 163 -5.59 -18.25 -6.42
C GLY A 163 -5.04 -18.55 -7.82
N GLY A 164 -3.72 -18.70 -7.87
CA GLY A 164 -2.97 -18.99 -9.08
C GLY A 164 -2.66 -20.48 -9.29
N LEU A 165 -2.05 -20.81 -10.42
CA LEU A 165 -1.42 -22.12 -10.65
C LEU A 165 -0.36 -22.44 -9.59
N ARG A 166 0.33 -21.42 -9.09
CA ARG A 166 1.43 -21.54 -8.12
C ARG A 166 1.15 -20.89 -6.76
N THR A 167 0.07 -20.14 -6.62
CA THR A 167 -0.33 -19.52 -5.36
C THR A 167 -1.67 -20.05 -4.88
N ARG A 168 -1.64 -20.93 -3.87
CA ARG A 168 -2.86 -21.43 -3.23
C ARG A 168 -3.49 -20.31 -2.40
N PRO A 169 -4.83 -20.13 -2.45
CA PRO A 169 -5.52 -19.23 -1.54
C PRO A 169 -5.17 -19.54 -0.08
N GLY A 170 -4.93 -18.51 0.72
CA GLY A 170 -4.55 -18.65 2.14
C GLY A 170 -3.08 -19.01 2.39
N SER A 171 -2.27 -19.30 1.36
CA SER A 171 -0.82 -19.46 1.55
C SER A 171 -0.14 -18.13 1.91
N VAL A 172 1.00 -18.18 2.61
CA VAL A 172 1.80 -17.00 2.99
C VAL A 172 2.09 -16.11 1.77
N LEU A 173 2.56 -16.69 0.66
CA LEU A 173 2.86 -15.95 -0.56
C LEU A 173 1.62 -15.29 -1.18
N TRP A 174 0.45 -15.95 -1.11
CA TRP A 174 -0.81 -15.37 -1.55
C TRP A 174 -1.23 -14.22 -0.62
N GLN A 175 -1.12 -14.39 0.70
CA GLN A 175 -1.43 -13.34 1.67
C GLN A 175 -0.53 -12.12 1.48
N GLU A 176 0.78 -12.29 1.45
CA GLU A 176 1.74 -11.19 1.34
C GLU A 176 1.60 -10.38 0.06
N ARG A 177 1.29 -11.02 -1.07
CA ARG A 177 1.33 -10.36 -2.39
C ARG A 177 -0.05 -10.05 -2.96
N VAL A 178 -1.00 -10.99 -2.83
CA VAL A 178 -2.35 -10.84 -3.39
C VAL A 178 -3.24 -10.04 -2.45
N VAL A 179 -3.25 -10.36 -1.16
CA VAL A 179 -4.09 -9.62 -0.20
C VAL A 179 -3.58 -8.21 -0.01
N THR A 180 -2.27 -8.00 0.13
CA THR A 180 -1.69 -6.66 0.25
C THR A 180 -2.10 -5.76 -0.90
N TRP A 181 -2.08 -6.30 -2.14
CA TRP A 181 -2.58 -5.58 -3.31
C TRP A 181 -4.10 -5.34 -3.24
N MET A 182 -4.90 -6.37 -2.94
CA MET A 182 -6.37 -6.27 -2.85
C MET A 182 -6.88 -5.35 -1.74
N ARG A 183 -6.17 -5.25 -0.61
CA ARG A 183 -6.56 -4.40 0.54
C ARG A 183 -6.73 -2.94 0.12
N GLY A 184 -5.90 -2.47 -0.81
CA GLY A 184 -6.03 -1.12 -1.39
C GLY A 184 -7.20 -0.98 -2.37
N GLN A 185 -7.67 -2.08 -2.97
CA GLN A 185 -8.71 -2.06 -4.01
C GLN A 185 -10.12 -2.34 -3.48
N TRP A 186 -10.23 -3.11 -2.39
CA TRP A 186 -11.51 -3.55 -1.82
C TRP A 186 -12.52 -2.42 -1.65
N ARG A 187 -12.04 -1.27 -1.14
CA ARG A 187 -12.87 -0.08 -0.88
C ARG A 187 -13.55 0.48 -2.12
N ARG A 188 -13.03 0.23 -3.32
CA ARG A 188 -13.66 0.68 -4.57
C ARG A 188 -14.99 -0.03 -4.83
N PHE A 189 -15.13 -1.22 -4.26
CA PHE A 189 -16.34 -2.03 -4.37
C PHE A 189 -17.25 -1.87 -3.17
N GLU A 190 -16.88 -1.12 -2.14
CA GLU A 190 -17.67 -0.98 -0.92
C GLU A 190 -18.21 0.45 -0.81
N ASN A 191 -19.52 0.60 -0.69
CA ASN A 191 -20.18 1.88 -0.47
C ASN A 191 -21.22 1.73 0.64
N GLY A 192 -20.99 2.42 1.77
CA GLY A 192 -21.90 2.35 2.91
C GLY A 192 -22.10 0.95 3.48
N GLY A 193 -21.08 0.08 3.43
CA GLY A 193 -21.16 -1.31 3.93
C GLY A 193 -21.85 -2.30 2.99
N ARG A 194 -22.21 -1.89 1.78
CA ARG A 194 -22.70 -2.79 0.72
C ARG A 194 -21.69 -2.86 -0.42
N TYR A 195 -21.58 -4.04 -1.04
CA TYR A 195 -20.77 -4.17 -2.24
C TYR A 195 -21.49 -3.61 -3.47
N GLN A 196 -20.73 -3.02 -4.37
CA GLN A 196 -21.16 -2.49 -5.66
C GLN A 196 -20.06 -2.69 -6.71
N TYR A 197 -20.46 -2.70 -7.97
CA TYR A 197 -19.55 -2.59 -9.11
C TYR A 197 -18.93 -1.19 -9.18
N LEU A 198 -17.87 -1.08 -9.98
CA LEU A 198 -17.08 0.15 -10.13
C LEU A 198 -17.86 1.31 -10.77
N ASP A 199 -18.95 1.00 -11.48
CA ASP A 199 -19.89 1.98 -12.05
C ASP A 199 -20.98 2.40 -11.06
N GLY A 200 -20.94 1.91 -9.82
CA GLY A 200 -21.94 2.17 -8.78
C GLY A 200 -23.14 1.23 -8.79
N THR A 201 -23.23 0.30 -9.75
CA THR A 201 -24.31 -0.68 -9.77
C THR A 201 -24.22 -1.59 -8.52
N PRO A 202 -25.31 -1.84 -7.79
CA PRO A 202 -25.30 -2.74 -6.64
C PRO A 202 -24.71 -4.12 -6.99
N ALA A 203 -23.95 -4.72 -6.08
CA ALA A 203 -23.38 -6.04 -6.29
C ALA A 203 -24.49 -7.08 -6.46
N ASP A 204 -24.35 -7.93 -7.48
CA ASP A 204 -25.19 -9.10 -7.66
C ASP A 204 -24.74 -10.24 -6.72
N GLU A 205 -25.52 -11.31 -6.68
CA GLU A 205 -25.23 -12.50 -5.87
C GLU A 205 -23.84 -13.08 -6.17
N ALA A 206 -23.44 -13.07 -7.45
CA ALA A 206 -22.14 -13.59 -7.87
C ALA A 206 -20.96 -12.77 -7.34
N LEU A 207 -21.05 -11.42 -7.36
CA LEU A 207 -20.01 -10.57 -6.78
C LEU A 207 -19.96 -10.70 -5.25
N ASN A 208 -21.12 -10.75 -4.58
CA ASN A 208 -21.18 -10.97 -3.13
C ASN A 208 -20.54 -12.30 -2.73
N ALA A 209 -20.84 -13.40 -3.45
CA ALA A 209 -20.25 -14.71 -3.20
C ALA A 209 -18.71 -14.73 -3.37
N ILE A 210 -18.17 -13.93 -4.30
CA ILE A 210 -16.71 -13.76 -4.46
C ILE A 210 -16.12 -13.09 -3.22
N PHE A 211 -16.76 -12.03 -2.70
CA PHE A 211 -16.29 -11.33 -1.51
C PHE A 211 -16.44 -12.14 -0.23
N GLU A 212 -17.53 -12.88 -0.06
CA GLU A 212 -17.69 -13.87 1.02
C GLU A 212 -16.58 -14.91 0.98
N ARG A 213 -16.23 -15.41 -0.22
CA ARG A 213 -15.11 -16.33 -0.39
C ARG A 213 -13.79 -15.69 0.02
N PHE A 214 -13.53 -14.44 -0.36
CA PHE A 214 -12.33 -13.71 0.10
C PHE A 214 -12.27 -13.65 1.62
N HIS A 215 -13.38 -13.30 2.29
CA HIS A 215 -13.49 -13.26 3.74
C HIS A 215 -13.33 -14.64 4.40
N SER A 216 -13.76 -15.72 3.74
CA SER A 216 -13.56 -17.08 4.26
C SER A 216 -12.10 -17.54 4.21
N ILE A 217 -11.35 -17.08 3.20
CA ILE A 217 -9.92 -17.40 3.00
C ILE A 217 -9.05 -16.50 3.85
N TYR A 218 -9.54 -15.28 4.10
CA TYR A 218 -8.92 -14.26 4.91
C TYR A 218 -9.70 -14.18 6.22
N PRO A 219 -9.46 -15.08 7.21
CA PRO A 219 -9.90 -14.76 8.55
C PRO A 219 -9.24 -13.43 8.85
N GLU A 220 -10.04 -12.36 8.93
CA GLU A 220 -9.55 -11.10 9.45
C GLU A 220 -8.81 -11.48 10.73
N PRO A 221 -7.54 -11.07 10.90
CA PRO A 221 -7.01 -10.97 12.24
C PRO A 221 -8.09 -10.22 12.99
N ASN A 222 -8.78 -10.91 13.90
CA ASN A 222 -9.73 -10.29 14.80
C ASN A 222 -8.97 -10.10 16.12
N PRO A 223 -8.30 -8.94 16.30
CA PRO A 223 -7.53 -8.61 17.48
C PRO A 223 -8.27 -8.89 18.78
N SER A 224 -9.57 -8.61 18.81
CA SER A 224 -10.39 -8.70 20.03
C SER A 224 -10.61 -10.14 20.51
N THR A 225 -10.29 -11.14 19.69
CA THR A 225 -10.43 -12.57 20.07
C THR A 225 -9.11 -13.26 20.33
N ARG A 226 -7.98 -12.54 20.23
CA ARG A 226 -6.65 -13.10 20.45
C ARG A 226 -6.11 -12.55 21.75
N ASP A 227 -5.36 -13.36 22.47
CA ASP A 227 -4.59 -12.99 23.66
C ASP A 227 -3.18 -12.47 23.29
N ARG A 228 -2.68 -12.83 22.09
CA ARG A 228 -1.35 -12.44 21.59
C ARG A 228 -1.38 -11.94 20.14
N TRP A 229 -0.56 -10.91 19.86
CA TRP A 229 -0.32 -10.47 18.48
C TRP A 229 0.52 -11.50 17.72
N VAL A 230 0.14 -11.80 16.46
CA VAL A 230 0.80 -12.87 15.70
C VAL A 230 2.25 -12.51 15.40
N ALA A 231 3.17 -13.39 15.76
CA ALA A 231 4.59 -13.24 15.44
C ALA A 231 4.79 -13.01 13.93
N GLY A 232 5.56 -11.97 13.57
CA GLY A 232 5.79 -11.57 12.18
C GLY A 232 4.73 -10.64 11.57
N MET A 233 3.59 -10.39 12.24
CA MET A 233 2.68 -9.32 11.81
C MET A 233 3.15 -7.96 12.33
N PRO A 234 3.33 -6.94 11.47
CA PRO A 234 3.68 -5.60 11.92
C PRO A 234 2.50 -4.96 12.67
N VAL A 235 2.72 -4.54 13.91
CA VAL A 235 1.94 -3.50 14.57
C VAL A 235 2.46 -2.17 14.03
N VAL A 236 1.58 -1.40 13.38
CA VAL A 236 1.92 -0.06 12.91
C VAL A 236 1.48 0.92 13.97
N ILE A 237 2.43 1.53 14.65
CA ILE A 237 2.18 2.54 15.65
C ILE A 237 2.54 3.89 15.05
N SER A 238 1.57 4.79 14.96
CA SER A 238 1.90 6.17 14.59
C SER A 238 2.69 6.77 15.75
N SER A 239 3.80 7.45 15.47
CA SER A 239 4.62 8.05 16.52
C SER A 239 3.91 9.20 17.26
N GLY A 240 2.63 9.47 16.96
CA GLY A 240 1.89 10.67 17.36
C GLY A 240 2.40 11.96 16.72
N ILE A 241 3.57 11.93 16.07
CA ILE A 241 4.15 13.07 15.35
C ILE A 241 3.41 13.19 14.02
N ARG A 242 2.23 13.80 14.06
CA ARG A 242 1.63 14.37 12.85
C ARG A 242 2.61 15.41 12.32
N GLU A 243 2.92 15.32 11.03
CA GLU A 243 3.76 16.26 10.26
C GLU A 243 3.42 17.75 10.51
N ALA A 244 2.24 18.05 11.07
CA ALA A 244 1.77 19.40 11.36
C ALA A 244 2.45 20.10 12.57
N HIS A 245 3.03 19.39 13.53
CA HIS A 245 3.67 20.04 14.70
C HIS A 245 5.18 20.24 14.57
N TRP A 246 5.83 19.52 13.66
CA TRP A 246 7.19 19.84 13.21
C TRP A 246 7.10 20.53 11.84
N ARG A 247 6.52 21.74 11.86
CA ARG A 247 6.56 22.70 10.75
C ARG A 247 7.97 23.29 10.64
N ALA A 248 8.82 22.54 9.97
CA ALA A 248 9.49 23.07 8.80
C ALA A 248 9.29 21.98 7.75
N LYS A 249 9.06 22.33 6.50
CA LYS A 249 9.75 21.57 5.46
C LYS A 249 11.21 21.68 5.87
N LEU A 250 11.72 20.72 6.64
CA LEU A 250 13.15 20.52 6.82
C LEU A 250 13.68 20.71 5.42
N ASP A 251 14.49 21.77 5.24
CA ASP A 251 15.13 22.07 3.98
C ASP A 251 15.49 20.72 3.36
N ARG A 252 15.27 20.50 2.05
CA ARG A 252 15.65 19.22 1.41
C ARG A 252 17.13 18.87 1.70
N ARG A 253 17.88 19.83 2.28
CA ARG A 253 19.16 19.75 2.95
C ARG A 253 19.20 19.26 4.41
N LEU A 254 18.20 18.62 5.01
CA LEU A 254 18.33 18.01 6.34
C LEU A 254 17.86 16.56 6.33
N LEU A 255 18.76 15.65 6.73
CA LEU A 255 18.47 14.22 6.85
C LEU A 255 18.12 13.89 8.29
N THR A 256 16.94 13.33 8.52
CA THR A 256 16.51 12.79 9.80
C THR A 256 16.77 11.28 9.86
N HIS A 257 17.49 10.84 10.88
CA HIS A 257 17.63 9.44 11.26
C HIS A 257 16.89 9.23 12.57
N VAL A 258 16.05 8.22 12.61
CA VAL A 258 15.22 7.88 13.76
C VAL A 258 15.63 6.50 14.23
N GLU A 259 16.13 6.40 15.45
CA GLU A 259 16.36 5.15 16.17
C GLU A 259 15.24 4.99 17.19
N TRP A 260 14.73 3.78 17.36
CA TRP A 260 13.74 3.50 18.40
C TRP A 260 13.96 2.11 19.01
N GLU A 261 13.61 2.01 20.28
CA GLU A 261 13.74 0.79 21.10
C GLU A 261 12.54 0.69 22.04
N VAL A 262 11.96 -0.51 22.14
CA VAL A 262 10.94 -0.82 23.14
C VAL A 262 11.64 -1.33 24.40
N GLU A 263 11.60 -0.52 25.46
CA GLU A 263 12.24 -0.81 26.75
C GLU A 263 11.77 -2.15 27.33
N GLY A 264 12.73 -2.93 27.83
CA GLY A 264 12.47 -4.27 28.37
C GLY A 264 12.27 -5.36 27.32
N THR A 265 12.49 -5.07 26.03
CA THR A 265 12.39 -6.06 24.94
C THR A 265 13.60 -6.00 24.01
N GLU A 266 13.79 -7.00 23.14
CA GLU A 266 14.82 -6.97 22.07
C GLU A 266 14.38 -6.18 20.82
N ILE A 267 13.18 -5.58 20.85
CA ILE A 267 12.57 -4.93 19.71
C ILE A 267 13.16 -3.52 19.54
N ARG A 268 13.88 -3.33 18.44
CA ARG A 268 14.47 -2.05 18.03
C ARG A 268 14.40 -1.87 16.52
N GLY A 269 14.45 -0.63 16.06
CA GLY A 269 14.51 -0.33 14.65
C GLY A 269 15.16 1.02 14.35
N GLU A 270 15.53 1.20 13.11
CA GLU A 270 16.01 2.48 12.58
C GLU A 270 15.28 2.83 11.29
N SER A 271 15.13 4.12 11.04
CA SER A 271 14.69 4.63 9.75
C SER A 271 15.49 5.86 9.38
N LYS A 272 15.88 5.91 8.12
CA LYS A 272 16.44 7.10 7.48
C LYS A 272 15.26 7.74 6.76
N TYR A 273 15.13 9.06 6.80
CA TYR A 273 13.95 9.82 6.35
C TYR A 273 12.81 9.74 7.37
N GLY A 274 12.47 10.90 7.97
CA GLY A 274 11.56 11.05 9.10
C GLY A 274 10.33 10.12 9.09
N VAL A 275 10.02 9.58 10.26
CA VAL A 275 9.03 8.51 10.43
C VAL A 275 7.78 9.05 11.11
N SER A 276 6.66 9.09 10.37
CA SER A 276 5.33 9.27 10.95
C SER A 276 4.75 7.97 11.53
N THR A 277 5.32 6.81 11.18
CA THR A 277 4.83 5.48 11.58
C THR A 277 5.96 4.50 11.91
N ILE A 278 6.04 4.09 13.17
CA ILE A 278 6.95 3.03 13.64
C ILE A 278 6.26 1.68 13.40
N ARG A 279 6.95 0.75 12.72
CA ARG A 279 6.44 -0.62 12.52
C ARG A 279 7.18 -1.58 13.43
N ILE A 280 6.44 -2.21 14.33
CA ILE A 280 6.94 -3.22 15.26
C ILE A 280 6.51 -4.60 14.79
N ASN A 281 7.44 -5.46 14.43
CA ASN A 281 7.14 -6.81 13.95
C ASN A 281 6.97 -7.80 15.10
N GLY A 282 5.74 -7.96 15.60
CA GLY A 282 5.31 -9.03 16.51
C GLY A 282 5.93 -9.03 17.93
N GLY A 283 5.30 -9.79 18.84
CA GLY A 283 5.80 -10.00 20.21
C GLY A 283 5.15 -9.16 21.31
N LEU A 284 4.13 -8.36 20.99
CA LEU A 284 3.37 -7.57 21.98
C LEU A 284 2.14 -8.37 22.46
N GLU A 285 1.89 -8.34 23.76
CA GLU A 285 0.75 -8.94 24.46
C GLU A 285 -0.32 -7.87 24.73
N LEU A 286 -1.60 -8.27 24.65
CA LEU A 286 -2.72 -7.40 25.00
C LEU A 286 -2.77 -7.16 26.51
N GLY A 287 -3.20 -5.96 26.90
CA GLY A 287 -3.23 -5.48 28.29
C GLY A 287 -1.87 -5.03 28.84
N GLN A 288 -0.76 -5.23 28.13
CA GLN A 288 0.56 -4.78 28.57
C GLN A 288 0.87 -3.36 28.11
N SER A 289 1.53 -2.61 28.99
CA SER A 289 2.17 -1.35 28.65
C SER A 289 3.60 -1.58 28.15
N TYR A 290 3.97 -0.88 27.09
CA TYR A 290 5.29 -0.84 26.49
C TYR A 290 5.79 0.60 26.49
N THR A 291 7.04 0.77 26.89
CA THR A 291 7.70 2.08 26.84
C THR A 291 8.62 2.10 25.64
N ILE A 292 8.40 3.01 24.70
CA ILE A 292 9.29 3.20 23.55
C ILE A 292 10.12 4.45 23.73
N ARG A 293 11.43 4.26 23.65
CA ARG A 293 12.39 5.36 23.54
C ARG A 293 12.64 5.62 22.07
N ILE A 294 12.39 6.85 21.64
CA ILE A 294 12.61 7.28 20.26
C ILE A 294 13.68 8.37 20.27
N LYS A 295 14.71 8.19 19.46
CA LYS A 295 15.85 9.09 19.33
C LYS A 295 15.94 9.59 17.88
N TYR A 296 15.86 10.90 17.73
CA TYR A 296 16.00 11.61 16.47
C TYR A 296 17.40 12.19 16.38
N SER A 297 18.09 11.90 15.28
CA SER A 297 19.37 12.49 14.93
C SER A 297 19.20 13.29 13.64
N ILE A 298 19.48 14.60 13.69
CA ILE A 298 19.35 15.51 12.55
C ILE A 298 20.73 15.79 11.97
N PHE A 299 20.92 15.50 10.69
CA PHE A 299 22.16 15.73 9.97
C PHE A 299 22.00 16.87 8.96
N PRO A 300 22.97 17.81 8.89
CA PRO A 300 23.09 18.71 7.75
C PRO A 300 23.32 17.89 6.47
N SER A 301 22.40 17.96 5.51
CA SER A 301 22.59 17.40 4.18
C SER A 301 23.47 18.35 3.38
N ASP A 302 24.76 18.16 3.52
CA ASP A 302 25.65 18.39 2.41
C ASP A 302 25.43 17.28 1.36
N ARG A 303 25.47 17.66 0.07
CA ARG A 303 25.19 16.82 -1.11
C ARG A 303 25.94 15.46 -1.18
N GLN A 304 26.86 15.19 -0.27
CA GLN A 304 27.69 13.98 -0.24
C GLN A 304 26.98 12.72 0.31
N LEU A 305 25.79 12.84 0.91
CA LEU A 305 25.10 11.70 1.54
C LEU A 305 24.33 10.77 0.59
N ALA A 306 24.23 11.13 -0.71
CA ALA A 306 23.61 10.25 -1.71
C ALA A 306 24.45 8.99 -2.05
N THR A 307 25.70 8.91 -1.58
CA THR A 307 26.65 7.83 -1.92
C THR A 307 26.89 6.81 -0.79
N GLY A 308 26.16 6.89 0.33
CA GLY A 308 26.25 5.89 1.40
C GLY A 308 27.50 5.99 2.28
N ALA A 309 28.19 7.13 2.29
CA ALA A 309 29.24 7.40 3.26
C ALA A 309 28.68 7.47 4.70
N MET A 310 29.49 7.09 5.69
CA MET A 310 29.11 7.14 7.12
C MET A 310 28.60 8.55 7.46
N LEU A 311 27.42 8.62 8.08
CA LEU A 311 26.87 9.86 8.61
C LEU A 311 27.91 10.44 9.58
N GLY A 312 28.25 11.72 9.42
CA GLY A 312 29.08 12.46 10.39
C GLY A 312 28.37 12.59 11.74
N ASN A 313 28.88 13.41 12.66
CA ASN A 313 28.15 13.68 13.90
C ASN A 313 26.84 14.44 13.60
N PRO A 314 25.71 14.07 14.23
CA PRO A 314 24.46 14.79 14.07
C PRO A 314 24.59 16.22 14.59
N GLY A 315 23.97 17.18 13.89
CA GLY A 315 23.93 18.58 14.31
C GLY A 315 22.99 18.80 15.51
N ALA A 316 21.99 17.94 15.67
CA ALA A 316 21.11 17.91 16.84
C ALA A 316 20.63 16.48 17.11
N VAL A 317 20.47 16.14 18.38
CA VAL A 317 19.91 14.87 18.84
C VAL A 317 18.79 15.16 19.84
N PHE A 318 17.63 14.56 19.61
CA PHE A 318 16.48 14.63 20.50
C PHE A 318 16.09 13.22 20.91
N SER A 319 15.73 13.04 22.16
CA SER A 319 15.17 11.77 22.64
C SER A 319 13.91 12.05 23.43
N TYR A 320 12.87 11.29 23.17
CA TYR A 320 11.70 11.26 24.04
C TYR A 320 11.25 9.82 24.25
N THR A 321 10.48 9.63 25.31
CA THR A 321 9.97 8.34 25.73
C THR A 321 8.45 8.42 25.69
N ARG A 322 7.79 7.42 25.09
CA ARG A 322 6.33 7.28 25.12
C ARG A 322 5.96 5.94 25.71
N ARG A 323 4.87 5.92 26.49
CA ARG A 323 4.26 4.70 26.99
C ARG A 323 3.00 4.41 26.18
N TRP A 324 2.85 3.17 25.75
CA TRP A 324 1.70 2.66 25.00
C TRP A 324 1.12 1.46 25.70
N THR A 325 -0.19 1.38 25.81
CA THR A 325 -0.87 0.19 26.32
C THR A 325 -1.65 -0.44 25.18
N MET A 326 -1.41 -1.74 24.95
CA MET A 326 -2.13 -2.50 23.93
C MET A 326 -3.47 -2.94 24.50
N VAL A 327 -4.58 -2.58 23.86
CA VAL A 327 -5.94 -2.94 24.34
C VAL A 327 -6.69 -3.72 23.26
N SER A 328 -7.59 -4.59 23.70
CA SER A 328 -8.32 -5.52 22.82
C SER A 328 -9.50 -4.84 22.09
N GLY A 329 -10.04 -3.79 22.70
CA GLY A 329 -11.17 -3.00 22.22
C GLY A 329 -11.27 -1.66 22.95
N LEU A 330 -12.18 -0.80 22.51
CA LEU A 330 -12.33 0.53 23.11
C LEU A 330 -12.98 0.52 24.49
N ASP A 331 -13.78 -0.49 24.80
CA ASP A 331 -14.46 -0.56 26.10
C ASP A 331 -13.43 -0.65 27.24
N GLU A 332 -12.31 -1.35 27.02
CA GLU A 332 -11.16 -1.36 27.95
C GLU A 332 -10.50 0.03 28.09
N ILE A 333 -10.52 0.84 27.03
CA ILE A 333 -10.06 2.24 27.08
C ILE A 333 -10.98 3.04 27.97
N PHE A 334 -12.28 2.94 27.76
CA PHE A 334 -13.27 3.73 28.50
C PHE A 334 -13.48 3.26 29.95
N GLU A 335 -13.18 1.99 30.27
CA GLU A 335 -13.20 1.48 31.65
C GLU A 335 -11.94 1.85 32.43
N GLY A 336 -10.81 2.08 31.76
CA GLY A 336 -9.59 2.60 32.37
C GLY A 336 -9.53 4.13 32.46
N VAL A 337 -10.43 4.84 31.79
CA VAL A 337 -10.44 6.30 31.64
C VAL A 337 -11.66 6.87 32.37
N ASP A 338 -11.49 7.21 33.64
CA ASP A 338 -12.47 8.00 34.39
C ASP A 338 -12.57 9.42 33.79
N SER A 339 -13.71 10.09 33.93
CA SER A 339 -14.10 11.31 33.20
C SER A 339 -13.13 12.50 33.33
N ALA A 340 -12.30 12.55 34.38
CA ALA A 340 -11.22 13.53 34.53
C ALA A 340 -10.03 13.29 33.57
N LEU A 341 -9.74 12.02 33.24
CA LEU A 341 -8.68 11.64 32.30
C LEU A 341 -9.01 12.03 30.84
N ILE A 342 -10.28 12.28 30.49
CA ILE A 342 -10.64 12.68 29.12
C ILE A 342 -10.01 14.05 28.73
N ARG A 343 -9.62 14.87 29.72
CA ARG A 343 -8.77 16.07 29.49
C ARG A 343 -7.26 15.75 29.42
N GLN A 344 -6.81 14.62 29.98
CA GLN A 344 -5.40 14.21 30.13
C GLN A 344 -4.91 13.14 29.10
N VAL A 345 -5.78 12.39 28.44
CA VAL A 345 -5.45 11.19 27.61
C VAL A 345 -4.75 11.48 26.27
N LEU A 346 -4.31 12.71 26.00
CA LEU A 346 -3.43 12.98 24.85
C LEU A 346 -1.98 12.45 25.03
N ILE A 347 -1.61 11.94 26.21
CA ILE A 347 -0.23 11.55 26.55
C ILE A 347 -0.02 10.02 26.75
N GLU A 348 -1.01 9.26 27.23
CA GLU A 348 -1.02 7.79 27.06
C GLU A 348 -1.77 7.44 25.78
N GLU A 349 -1.02 7.24 24.70
CA GLU A 349 -1.63 6.85 23.42
C GLU A 349 -2.02 5.37 23.52
N VAL A 350 -3.28 5.13 23.84
CA VAL A 350 -3.85 3.79 23.82
C VAL A 350 -3.99 3.37 22.37
N VAL A 351 -3.22 2.36 21.98
CA VAL A 351 -3.21 1.86 20.59
C VAL A 351 -4.21 0.72 20.54
N PRO A 352 -5.41 0.94 19.96
CA PRO A 352 -6.36 -0.14 19.81
C PRO A 352 -5.75 -1.17 18.86
N ALA A 353 -5.78 -2.45 19.25
CA ALA A 353 -5.19 -3.51 18.45
C ALA A 353 -5.90 -3.74 17.10
N MET A 354 -6.86 -2.90 16.72
CA MET A 354 -7.59 -2.93 15.47
C MET A 354 -7.10 -1.85 14.48
N PRO A 355 -7.38 -1.97 13.18
CA PRO A 355 -7.01 -0.96 12.19
C PRO A 355 -7.49 0.45 12.60
N TYR A 356 -6.64 1.48 12.45
CA TYR A 356 -6.90 2.87 12.84
C TYR A 356 -8.31 3.38 12.47
N LYS A 357 -8.79 3.05 11.27
CA LYS A 357 -10.12 3.48 10.79
C LYS A 357 -11.29 2.72 11.41
N GLN A 358 -11.06 1.52 11.94
CA GLN A 358 -12.05 0.74 12.68
C GLN A 358 -12.14 1.24 14.12
N ALA A 359 -10.99 1.46 14.77
CA ALA A 359 -10.95 2.11 16.07
C ALA A 359 -11.65 3.46 16.08
N TYR A 360 -11.39 4.30 15.08
CA TYR A 360 -12.06 5.59 14.94
C TYR A 360 -13.58 5.46 14.80
N ARG A 361 -14.05 4.45 14.06
CA ARG A 361 -15.49 4.15 13.90
C ARG A 361 -16.13 3.70 15.21
N GLU A 362 -15.44 2.84 15.95
CA GLU A 362 -15.90 2.32 17.24
C GLU A 362 -15.91 3.42 18.30
N ILE A 363 -14.95 4.36 18.29
CA ILE A 363 -14.91 5.51 19.23
C ILE A 363 -16.16 6.35 18.98
N LEU A 364 -16.44 6.70 17.72
CA LEU A 364 -17.58 7.54 17.36
C LEU A 364 -18.95 6.89 17.63
N ASN A 365 -19.01 5.57 17.65
CA ASN A 365 -20.23 4.81 17.90
C ASN A 365 -20.38 4.37 19.36
N ASN A 366 -19.44 4.72 20.26
CA ASN A 366 -19.51 4.28 21.64
C ASN A 366 -20.64 5.03 22.39
N PRO A 367 -21.62 4.32 22.96
CA PRO A 367 -22.78 4.94 23.63
C PRO A 367 -22.43 5.67 24.94
N ARG A 368 -21.23 5.47 25.51
CA ARG A 368 -20.75 6.18 26.71
C ARG A 368 -20.20 7.58 26.42
N LEU A 369 -19.79 7.85 25.17
CA LEU A 369 -19.57 9.23 24.74
C LEU A 369 -20.94 9.85 24.51
N GLU A 370 -21.42 10.69 25.44
CA GLU A 370 -22.74 11.30 25.32
C GLU A 370 -22.84 12.11 24.03
N GLN A 371 -23.39 11.48 22.98
CA GLN A 371 -23.51 12.07 21.66
C GLN A 371 -24.33 13.37 21.70
N ARG A 372 -25.20 13.56 22.70
CA ARG A 372 -26.09 14.73 22.86
C ARG A 372 -25.37 16.05 23.12
N GLU A 373 -24.22 16.07 23.80
CA GLU A 373 -23.52 17.34 24.07
C GLU A 373 -22.76 17.86 22.84
N PHE A 374 -22.47 16.98 21.88
CA PHE A 374 -21.64 17.28 20.70
C PHE A 374 -22.36 17.01 19.37
N GLN A 375 -23.70 16.83 19.39
CA GLN A 375 -24.47 16.38 18.23
C GLN A 375 -24.70 17.46 17.16
N ASP A 376 -24.50 18.75 17.50
CA ASP A 376 -24.87 19.87 16.61
C ASP A 376 -23.75 20.93 16.42
N LEU A 377 -22.51 20.64 16.81
CA LEU A 377 -21.42 21.62 16.75
C LEU A 377 -20.63 21.47 15.42
N ALA A 378 -20.90 22.35 14.46
CA ALA A 378 -19.97 22.57 13.34
C ALA A 378 -18.92 23.62 13.77
N MET A 379 -17.64 23.30 13.58
CA MET A 379 -16.55 24.23 13.86
C MET A 379 -15.82 24.59 12.57
N GLY A 380 -16.20 25.71 11.96
CA GLY A 380 -15.34 26.45 11.04
C GLY A 380 -14.41 27.34 11.84
N MET A 381 -13.10 27.16 11.72
CA MET A 381 -12.10 28.00 12.36
C MET A 381 -11.20 28.61 11.29
N GLN A 382 -11.18 29.94 11.22
CA GLN A 382 -10.21 30.68 10.44
C GLN A 382 -9.02 31.04 11.34
N VAL A 383 -7.83 30.63 10.92
CA VAL A 383 -6.57 30.96 11.59
C VAL A 383 -5.84 32.01 10.77
N ILE A 384 -5.59 33.16 11.38
CA ILE A 384 -4.83 34.27 10.80
C ILE A 384 -3.53 34.40 11.59
N LEU A 385 -2.41 34.37 10.86
CA LEU A 385 -1.08 34.64 11.37
C LEU A 385 -0.65 36.01 10.87
N SER A 386 -0.28 36.91 11.77
CA SER A 386 0.16 38.28 11.43
C SER A 386 1.34 38.71 12.28
N ASP A 387 2.11 39.66 11.79
CA ASP A 387 3.15 40.39 12.53
C ASP A 387 2.85 41.91 12.53
N ASP A 388 3.83 42.72 12.93
CA ASP A 388 3.79 44.18 12.90
C ASP A 388 3.65 44.77 11.49
N GLN A 389 4.02 44.02 10.46
CA GLN A 389 3.89 44.38 9.06
C GLN A 389 2.56 43.89 8.43
N GLY A 390 1.68 43.24 9.20
CA GLY A 390 0.34 42.82 8.77
C GLY A 390 0.16 41.29 8.66
N VAL A 391 -0.87 40.85 7.94
CA VAL A 391 -1.19 39.42 7.79
C VAL A 391 -0.11 38.73 6.98
N ILE A 392 0.49 37.69 7.56
CA ILE A 392 1.46 36.83 6.89
C ILE A 392 0.73 35.67 6.19
N ARG A 393 -0.23 35.05 6.87
CA ARG A 393 -0.93 33.87 6.36
C ARG A 393 -2.33 33.72 6.94
N GLN A 394 -3.24 33.19 6.15
CA GLN A 394 -4.58 32.82 6.59
C GLN A 394 -4.89 31.41 6.09
N PHE A 395 -5.52 30.59 6.94
CA PHE A 395 -6.05 29.30 6.53
C PHE A 395 -7.33 28.99 7.29
N SER A 396 -8.26 28.29 6.65
CA SER A 396 -9.50 27.84 7.28
C SER A 396 -9.42 26.33 7.52
N GLN A 397 -9.84 25.91 8.70
CA GLN A 397 -10.01 24.51 9.05
C GLN A 397 -11.46 24.28 9.41
N SER A 398 -12.09 23.31 8.76
CA SER A 398 -13.51 23.04 8.94
C SER A 398 -13.69 21.63 9.47
N TRP A 399 -14.52 21.50 10.50
CA TRP A 399 -14.92 20.25 11.10
C TRP A 399 -16.45 20.16 11.03
N MET A 400 -16.96 19.08 10.43
CA MET A 400 -18.39 18.83 10.35
C MET A 400 -18.74 17.50 11.03
N LYS A 401 -19.86 17.51 11.75
CA LYS A 401 -20.58 16.30 12.18
C LYS A 401 -22.04 16.43 11.71
N GLY A 402 -22.30 16.12 10.45
CA GLY A 402 -23.66 16.10 9.88
C GLY A 402 -24.04 14.68 9.51
N ASP A 403 -24.78 13.99 10.39
CA ASP A 403 -25.17 12.56 10.42
C ASP A 403 -24.52 11.69 11.51
N GLY A 404 -23.66 12.26 12.36
CA GLY A 404 -22.91 11.52 13.38
C GLY A 404 -21.51 11.08 12.95
N ARG A 405 -21.08 11.34 11.70
CA ARG A 405 -19.70 11.11 11.25
C ARG A 405 -18.90 12.40 11.23
N LEU A 406 -17.73 12.37 11.88
CA LEU A 406 -16.73 13.42 11.71
C LEU A 406 -16.06 13.21 10.35
N THR A 407 -16.31 14.12 9.42
CA THR A 407 -15.56 14.14 8.16
C THR A 407 -14.49 15.21 8.30
N GLU A 408 -13.23 14.81 8.45
CA GLU A 408 -12.09 15.73 8.27
C GLU A 408 -12.12 16.15 6.80
N MET A 409 -12.80 17.26 6.49
CA MET A 409 -12.63 17.91 5.20
C MET A 409 -11.26 18.57 5.26
N GLN A 410 -10.35 18.01 4.47
CA GLN A 410 -9.00 18.52 4.27
C GLN A 410 -9.07 20.04 4.18
N GLY A 411 -8.52 20.73 5.19
CA GLY A 411 -8.44 22.18 5.20
C GLY A 411 -7.76 22.63 3.93
N GLY A 412 -8.53 23.20 3.00
CA GLY A 412 -7.96 23.91 1.88
C GLY A 412 -7.13 25.04 2.47
N ILE A 413 -5.82 25.00 2.30
CA ILE A 413 -5.02 26.20 2.48
C ILE A 413 -5.56 27.15 1.41
N TYR A 414 -6.44 28.08 1.80
CA TYR A 414 -6.76 29.22 0.95
C TYR A 414 -5.52 30.10 0.96
N ASN A 415 -4.53 29.69 0.17
CA ASN A 415 -3.31 30.45 -0.03
C ASN A 415 -3.66 31.44 -1.13
N PRO A 416 -3.82 32.75 -0.84
CA PRO A 416 -3.82 33.74 -1.91
C PRO A 416 -2.49 33.71 -2.69
N LEU A 417 -1.46 33.10 -2.11
CA LEU A 417 -0.12 32.96 -2.66
C LEU A 417 -0.04 31.70 -3.54
N HIS A 418 -0.26 31.89 -4.83
CA HIS A 418 -0.12 30.85 -5.86
C HIS A 418 1.34 30.57 -6.24
N ASP A 419 2.29 31.43 -5.82
CA ASP A 419 3.72 31.28 -6.10
C ASP A 419 4.46 30.58 -4.96
N VAL A 420 5.34 29.62 -5.31
CA VAL A 420 6.24 28.93 -4.36
C VAL A 420 7.14 29.94 -3.65
N ARG A 421 7.56 31.01 -4.33
CA ARG A 421 8.43 32.02 -3.74
C ARG A 421 7.74 32.82 -2.63
N GLU A 422 6.48 33.16 -2.83
CA GLU A 422 5.67 33.85 -1.82
C GLU A 422 5.41 32.97 -0.59
N GLN A 423 5.33 31.64 -0.77
CA GLN A 423 5.25 30.71 0.36
C GLN A 423 6.54 30.68 1.18
N GLU A 424 7.70 30.69 0.52
CA GLU A 424 9.01 30.74 1.18
C GLU A 424 9.20 32.07 1.94
N GLU A 425 8.82 33.19 1.33
CA GLU A 425 8.86 34.52 1.97
C GLU A 425 7.94 34.59 3.19
N ALA A 426 6.73 34.05 3.11
CA ALA A 426 5.79 33.98 4.23
C ALA A 426 6.30 33.08 5.37
N GLU A 427 6.93 31.95 5.07
CA GLU A 427 7.53 31.07 6.08
C GLU A 427 8.68 31.76 6.82
N LEU A 428 9.61 32.40 6.09
CA LEU A 428 10.69 33.19 6.68
C LEU A 428 10.16 34.31 7.58
N ARG A 429 9.10 34.99 7.15
CA ARG A 429 8.48 36.07 7.91
C ARG A 429 7.82 35.57 9.20
N ILE A 430 7.18 34.40 9.20
CA ILE A 430 6.67 33.76 10.43
C ILE A 430 7.81 33.48 11.41
N TYR A 431 8.95 32.95 10.94
CA TYR A 431 10.09 32.68 11.82
C TYR A 431 10.62 33.95 12.47
N HIS A 432 10.84 35.00 11.67
CA HIS A 432 11.27 36.28 12.21
C HIS A 432 10.23 36.88 13.18
N ALA A 433 8.95 36.69 12.93
CA ALA A 433 7.91 37.14 13.84
C ALA A 433 7.89 36.35 15.17
N ILE A 434 8.22 35.06 15.17
CA ILE A 434 8.37 34.27 16.39
C ILE A 434 9.64 34.70 17.15
N GLU A 435 10.77 34.82 16.46
CA GLU A 435 12.05 35.23 17.06
C GLU A 435 11.98 36.60 17.72
N ASN A 436 11.23 37.53 17.13
CA ASN A 436 11.06 38.89 17.62
C ASN A 436 9.85 39.05 18.56
N ASP A 437 9.14 37.97 18.89
CA ASP A 437 7.92 37.99 19.71
C ASP A 437 6.81 38.93 19.18
N THR A 438 6.68 38.99 17.84
CA THR A 438 5.68 39.82 17.15
C THR A 438 4.59 39.00 16.47
N LEU A 439 4.73 37.66 16.40
CA LEU A 439 3.72 36.81 15.79
C LEU A 439 2.43 36.81 16.61
N ARG A 440 1.34 37.28 16.00
CA ARG A 440 -0.02 37.18 16.53
C ARG A 440 -0.76 36.04 15.82
N VAL A 441 -1.50 35.28 16.62
CA VAL A 441 -2.42 34.25 16.16
C VAL A 441 -3.83 34.72 16.46
N ARG A 442 -4.62 34.90 15.41
CA ARG A 442 -6.03 35.26 15.50
C ARG A 442 -6.89 34.10 14.98
N LEU A 443 -7.66 33.49 15.87
CA LEU A 443 -8.63 32.44 15.60
C LEU A 443 -10.01 33.07 15.53
N ILE A 444 -10.73 32.87 14.44
CA ILE A 444 -12.08 33.41 14.24
C ILE A 444 -13.01 32.23 13.94
N GLY A 445 -14.12 32.15 14.68
CA GLY A 445 -15.21 31.24 14.35
C GLY A 445 -15.88 31.68 13.05
N ASP A 446 -15.81 30.85 12.00
CA ASP A 446 -16.42 31.15 10.70
C ASP A 446 -17.89 30.69 10.72
N PHE A 447 -18.73 31.53 11.31
CA PHE A 447 -20.17 31.30 11.49
C PHE A 447 -20.90 31.11 10.15
N GLN A 448 -20.57 31.91 9.13
CA GLN A 448 -21.21 31.79 7.82
C GLN A 448 -20.82 30.49 7.12
N GLN A 449 -19.54 30.11 7.15
CA GLN A 449 -19.09 28.85 6.55
C GLN A 449 -19.68 27.65 7.29
N SER A 450 -19.80 27.74 8.62
CA SER A 450 -20.37 26.69 9.47
C SER A 450 -21.88 26.50 9.27
N LEU A 451 -22.64 27.57 8.99
CA LEU A 451 -24.08 27.47 8.71
C LEU A 451 -24.38 27.13 7.25
N TRP A 452 -23.72 27.78 6.27
CA TRP A 452 -24.05 27.61 4.85
C TRP A 452 -23.60 26.29 4.24
N PHE A 453 -22.42 25.79 4.61
CA PHE A 453 -21.91 24.55 4.01
C PHE A 453 -22.42 23.30 4.71
N PHE A 454 -22.82 23.42 5.98
CA PHE A 454 -22.95 22.28 6.88
C PHE A 454 -24.29 22.12 7.58
N ASP A 455 -25.26 23.01 7.31
CA ASP A 455 -26.63 22.95 7.84
C ASP A 455 -26.68 22.79 9.38
N ALA A 456 -25.71 23.39 10.07
CA ALA A 456 -25.57 23.28 11.53
C ALA A 456 -26.57 24.21 12.25
N ASP A 457 -27.17 23.75 13.34
CA ASP A 457 -28.08 24.58 14.15
C ASP A 457 -27.33 25.58 15.05
N ARG A 458 -26.03 25.34 15.32
CA ARG A 458 -25.16 26.20 16.14
C ARG A 458 -23.73 26.20 15.59
N ALA A 459 -23.08 27.35 15.67
CA ALA A 459 -21.67 27.51 15.30
C ALA A 459 -20.95 28.40 16.33
N TRP A 460 -19.65 28.15 16.53
CA TRP A 460 -18.80 29.05 17.32
C TRP A 460 -18.57 30.34 16.53
N ASP A 461 -18.89 31.48 17.15
CA ASP A 461 -18.72 32.84 16.60
C ASP A 461 -17.63 33.63 17.36
N GLY A 462 -16.89 32.95 18.23
CA GLY A 462 -15.87 33.57 19.06
C GLY A 462 -14.62 33.99 18.27
N GLU A 463 -13.88 34.91 18.86
CA GLU A 463 -12.59 35.37 18.37
C GLU A 463 -11.55 35.28 19.48
N ILE A 464 -10.39 34.72 19.16
CA ILE A 464 -9.22 34.69 20.04
C ILE A 464 -8.08 35.37 19.28
N ASP A 465 -7.57 36.48 19.80
CA ASP A 465 -6.37 37.18 19.27
C ASP A 465 -5.33 37.27 20.37
N MET A 466 -4.19 36.61 20.17
CA MET A 466 -3.11 36.57 21.15
C MET A 466 -1.74 36.53 20.48
N LEU A 467 -0.72 36.95 21.22
CA LEU A 467 0.67 36.70 20.83
C LEU A 467 0.95 35.20 20.92
N TYR A 468 1.73 34.71 19.96
CA TYR A 468 2.12 33.31 19.94
C TYR A 468 2.87 32.91 21.21
N SER A 469 3.75 33.78 21.74
CA SER A 469 4.45 33.50 23.00
C SER A 469 3.53 33.40 24.20
N ASP A 470 2.46 34.20 24.25
CA ASP A 470 1.48 34.13 25.33
C ASP A 470 0.61 32.88 25.22
N ALA A 471 0.28 32.45 24.00
CA ALA A 471 -0.37 31.16 23.76
C ALA A 471 0.50 30.00 24.27
N VAL A 472 1.82 30.05 24.01
CA VAL A 472 2.78 29.04 24.49
C VAL A 472 2.90 29.08 26.01
N LYS A 473 3.01 30.27 26.63
CA LYS A 473 3.08 30.40 28.10
C LYS A 473 1.82 29.88 28.79
N GLN A 474 0.63 30.16 28.23
CA GLN A 474 -0.63 29.64 28.77
C GLN A 474 -0.65 28.11 28.70
N HIS A 475 -0.20 27.53 27.58
CA HIS A 475 -0.06 26.09 27.43
C HIS A 475 0.92 25.49 28.45
N ASP A 476 2.10 26.10 28.63
CA ASP A 476 3.11 25.63 29.57
C ASP A 476 2.65 25.75 31.02
N ALA A 477 1.91 26.81 31.36
CA ALA A 477 1.29 26.98 32.67
C ALA A 477 0.24 25.90 32.95
N MET A 478 -0.61 25.58 31.96
CA MET A 478 -1.57 24.48 32.07
C MET A 478 -0.88 23.13 32.28
N LEU A 479 0.27 22.90 31.63
CA LEU A 479 1.06 21.69 31.83
C LEU A 479 1.72 21.63 33.22
N ALA A 480 2.16 22.77 33.76
CA ALA A 480 2.76 22.85 35.08
C ALA A 480 1.74 22.58 36.20
N GLU A 481 0.55 23.19 36.11
CA GLU A 481 -0.57 22.95 37.05
C GLU A 481 -0.97 21.46 37.06
N GLN A 482 -0.97 20.83 35.89
CA GLN A 482 -1.23 19.39 35.76
C GLN A 482 -0.15 18.52 36.44
N GLN A 483 1.12 18.93 36.41
CA GLN A 483 2.19 18.18 37.09
C GLN A 483 2.11 18.30 38.62
N GLU A 484 1.55 19.38 39.14
CA GLU A 484 1.29 19.55 40.57
C GLU A 484 0.10 18.68 41.01
N ASP A 485 -1.01 18.72 40.27
CA ASP A 485 -2.19 17.88 40.54
C ASP A 485 -1.89 16.36 40.45
N ASP A 486 -1.04 15.95 39.50
CA ASP A 486 -0.60 14.55 39.34
C ASP A 486 0.40 14.11 40.44
N GLN A 487 1.07 15.04 41.11
CA GLN A 487 1.95 14.74 42.26
C GLN A 487 1.14 14.59 43.55
N ASP A 488 0.12 15.43 43.76
CA ASP A 488 -0.74 15.37 44.94
C ASP A 488 -1.61 14.10 44.93
N THR A 489 -2.14 13.70 43.78
CA THR A 489 -2.93 12.46 43.65
C THR A 489 -2.11 11.17 43.81
N LYS A 490 -0.78 11.21 43.60
CA LYS A 490 0.10 10.05 43.84
C LYS A 490 0.59 9.93 45.28
N GLY A 491 0.35 10.95 46.13
CA GLY A 491 0.74 10.96 47.53
C GLY A 491 -0.25 10.28 48.48
N GLU A 492 -1.52 10.12 48.10
CA GLU A 492 -2.57 9.63 49.01
C GLU A 492 -2.78 8.09 49.00
N ASP A 493 -2.20 7.36 48.04
CA ASP A 493 -2.42 5.91 47.88
C ASP A 493 -1.20 5.02 48.21
N GLN A 494 -0.28 5.48 49.07
CA GLN A 494 0.74 4.62 49.69
C GLN A 494 0.44 4.37 51.17
N PRO A 495 0.09 3.13 51.58
CA PRO A 495 -0.03 2.75 52.99
C PRO A 495 1.32 2.66 53.73
#